data_AF-A0A2V8Q6Q6-F1
#
_entry.id   AF-A0A2V8Q6Q6-F1
#
_cell.length_a   1.000
_cell.length_b   1.000
_cell.length_c   1.000
_cell.angle_alpha   90.00
_cell.angle_beta   90.00
_cell.angle_gamma   90.00
#
_symmetry.space_group_name_H-M   'P 1'
#
loop_
_entity.id
_entity.type
_entity.pdbx_description
1 polymer ?
#
loop_
_entity_poly.entity_id
_entity_poly.type
_entity_poly.pdbx_seq_one_letter_code
_entity_poly.pdbx_strand_id
1 'polypeptide(L)'
;MYLKTAIILLAFVGLYAGLVFVAATWWQGLGLAVLLGLAMAAIGFNIEHDGGHQAYSNNPRINRLMAMTMDLLGASSYVWHWKHDVTHHTYVNITGHDVD
;
A
#
# COMPACT_ATOMS: atom_id res chain seq x y z
N MET A 1 -3.60 -14.94 0.82
CA MET A 1 -3.40 -13.54 0.38
C MET A 1 -4.69 -12.86 -0.07
N TYR A 2 -5.47 -13.44 -0.99
CA TYR A 2 -6.69 -12.81 -1.52
C TYR A 2 -7.74 -12.36 -0.51
N LEU A 3 -8.12 -13.19 0.47
CA LEU A 3 -9.11 -12.80 1.49
C LEU A 3 -8.61 -11.64 2.35
N LYS A 4 -7.35 -11.69 2.79
CA LYS A 4 -6.67 -10.61 3.53
C LYS A 4 -6.73 -9.30 2.72
N THR A 5 -6.38 -9.37 1.44
CA THR A 5 -6.45 -8.23 0.51
C THR A 5 -7.87 -7.68 0.37
N ALA A 6 -8.88 -8.54 0.18
CA ALA A 6 -10.26 -8.09 0.06
C ALA A 6 -10.73 -7.36 1.34
N ILE A 7 -10.41 -7.89 2.52
CA ILE A 7 -10.74 -7.25 3.80
C ILE A 7 -10.07 -5.87 3.92
N ILE A 8 -8.78 -5.78 3.62
CA ILE A 8 -8.02 -4.52 3.70
C ILE A 8 -8.56 -3.48 2.72
N LEU A 9 -8.81 -3.86 1.46
CA LEU A 9 -9.31 -2.93 0.43
C LEU A 9 -10.75 -2.49 0.70
N LEU A 10 -11.62 -3.39 1.18
CA LEU A 10 -12.98 -3.02 1.58
C LEU A 10 -12.97 -2.10 2.80
N ALA A 11 -12.08 -2.33 3.77
CA ALA A 11 -11.90 -1.42 4.90
C ALA A 11 -11.44 -0.04 4.42
N PHE A 12 -10.43 0.03 3.54
CA PHE A 12 -9.95 1.30 2.97
C PHE A 12 -11.08 2.07 2.27
N VAL A 13 -11.82 1.44 1.35
CA VAL A 13 -12.93 2.08 0.62
C VAL A 13 -14.05 2.49 1.57
N GLY A 14 -14.43 1.63 2.51
CA GLY A 14 -15.49 1.91 3.49
C GLY A 14 -15.13 3.06 4.44
N LEU A 15 -13.88 3.10 4.92
CA LEU A 15 -13.37 4.17 5.78
C LEU A 15 -13.28 5.49 5.02
N TYR A 16 -12.80 5.48 3.78
CA TYR A 16 -12.77 6.67 2.94
C TYR A 16 -14.19 7.21 2.67
N ALA A 17 -15.13 6.33 2.30
CA ALA A 17 -16.52 6.72 2.08
C ALA A 17 -17.18 7.25 3.36
N GLY A 18 -16.93 6.61 4.51
CA GLY A 18 -17.39 7.09 5.81
C GLY A 18 -16.83 8.47 6.14
N LEU A 19 -15.53 8.68 5.92
CA LEU A 19 -14.86 9.95 6.19
C LEU A 19 -15.41 11.09 5.32
N VAL A 20 -15.59 10.84 4.02
CA VAL A 20 -15.96 11.88 3.04
C VAL A 20 -17.47 12.17 3.05
N PHE A 21 -18.31 11.15 3.21
CA PHE A 21 -19.75 11.28 2.98
C PHE A 21 -20.62 11.13 4.24
N VAL A 22 -20.08 10.60 5.35
CA VAL A 22 -20.87 10.28 6.55
C VAL A 22 -20.46 11.10 7.78
N ALA A 23 -19.16 11.41 7.93
CA ALA A 23 -18.68 12.16 9.07
C ALA A 23 -19.33 13.56 9.13
N ALA A 24 -20.06 13.85 10.20
CA ALA A 24 -20.72 15.13 10.43
C ALA A 24 -20.04 15.97 11.52
N THR A 25 -19.12 15.36 12.29
CA THR A 25 -18.39 16.03 13.36
C THR A 25 -16.89 15.77 13.26
N TRP A 26 -16.10 16.67 13.86
CA TRP A 26 -14.64 16.56 13.81
C TRP A 26 -14.11 15.29 14.49
N TRP A 27 -14.77 14.79 15.54
CA TRP A 27 -14.32 13.59 16.26
C TRP A 27 -14.60 12.31 15.48
N GLN A 28 -15.71 12.26 14.72
CA GLN A 28 -15.97 11.18 13.76
C GLN A 28 -14.92 11.20 12.65
N GLY A 29 -14.67 12.39 12.09
CA GLY A 29 -13.64 12.61 11.07
C GLY A 29 -12.25 12.17 11.54
N LEU A 30 -11.87 12.55 12.77
CA LEU A 30 -10.59 12.15 13.36
C LEU A 30 -10.46 10.63 13.50
N GLY A 31 -11.49 9.97 14.05
CA GLY A 31 -11.49 8.52 14.20
C GLY A 31 -11.39 7.79 12.86
N LEU A 32 -12.18 8.22 11.86
CA LEU A 32 -12.16 7.65 10.52
C LEU A 32 -10.83 7.91 9.79
N ALA A 33 -10.23 9.09 9.95
CA ALA A 33 -8.94 9.42 9.35
C ALA A 33 -7.80 8.57 9.92
N VAL A 34 -7.77 8.35 11.25
CA VAL A 34 -6.79 7.46 11.88
C VAL A 34 -6.94 6.03 11.36
N LEU A 35 -8.17 5.50 11.32
CA LEU A 35 -8.44 4.17 10.80
C LEU A 35 -8.08 4.06 9.31
N LEU A 36 -8.37 5.08 8.52
CA LEU A 36 -8.01 5.13 7.11
C LEU A 36 -6.49 5.08 6.93
N GLY A 37 -5.72 5.83 7.72
CA GLY A 37 -4.26 5.78 7.73
C GLY A 37 -3.71 4.39 8.05
N LEU A 38 -4.32 3.68 9.01
CA LEU A 38 -3.98 2.29 9.31
C LEU A 38 -4.31 1.35 8.15
N ALA A 39 -5.44 1.55 7.46
CA ALA A 39 -5.78 0.78 6.27
C ALA A 39 -4.80 1.04 5.11
N MET A 40 -4.36 2.28 4.91
CA MET A 40 -3.32 2.63 3.93
C MET A 40 -1.99 1.94 4.26
N ALA A 41 -1.56 1.95 5.52
CA ALA A 41 -0.37 1.22 5.96
C ALA A 41 -0.53 -0.29 5.73
N ALA A 42 -1.71 -0.85 6.00
CA ALA A 42 -2.00 -2.25 5.73
C ALA A 42 -1.91 -2.59 4.23
N ILE A 43 -2.37 -1.70 3.34
CA ILE A 43 -2.19 -1.87 1.88
C ILE A 43 -0.69 -1.94 1.53
N GLY A 44 0.11 -0.98 2.02
CA GLY A 44 1.55 -0.92 1.81
C GLY A 44 2.25 -2.22 2.23
N PHE A 45 2.13 -2.60 3.51
CA PHE A 45 2.90 -3.71 4.06
C PHE A 45 2.37 -5.11 3.73
N ASN A 46 1.10 -5.26 3.33
CA ASN A 46 0.49 -6.60 3.16
C ASN A 46 0.02 -6.93 1.73
N ILE A 47 0.03 -5.96 0.82
CA ILE A 47 -0.47 -6.13 -0.54
C ILE A 47 0.57 -5.61 -1.52
N GLU A 48 0.90 -4.33 -1.39
CA GLU A 48 1.83 -3.62 -2.26
C GLU A 48 3.23 -4.24 -2.18
N HIS A 49 3.81 -4.31 -0.98
CA HIS A 49 5.14 -4.86 -0.74
C HIS A 49 5.28 -6.31 -1.24
N ASP A 50 4.33 -7.19 -0.89
CA ASP A 50 4.34 -8.59 -1.33
C ASP A 50 4.19 -8.69 -2.86
N GLY A 51 3.43 -7.78 -3.47
CA GLY A 51 3.26 -7.68 -4.93
C GLY A 51 4.53 -7.19 -5.63
N GLY A 52 5.21 -6.19 -5.06
CA GLY A 52 6.47 -5.64 -5.55
C GLY A 52 7.57 -6.70 -5.59
N HIS A 53 7.74 -7.42 -4.49
CA HIS A 53 8.66 -8.55 -4.34
C HIS A 53 8.29 -9.82 -5.11
N GLN A 54 7.22 -9.79 -5.93
CA GLN A 54 6.70 -10.95 -6.65
C GLN A 54 6.32 -12.15 -5.75
N ALA A 55 6.07 -11.91 -4.47
CA ALA A 55 5.81 -12.94 -3.45
C ALA A 55 4.31 -13.14 -3.16
N TYR A 56 3.43 -12.28 -3.68
CA TYR A 56 1.99 -12.34 -3.43
C TYR A 56 1.31 -13.55 -4.11
N SER A 57 1.71 -13.89 -5.34
CA SER A 57 1.13 -14.94 -6.18
C SER A 57 2.16 -15.53 -7.14
N ASN A 58 1.89 -16.75 -7.63
CA ASN A 58 2.69 -17.38 -8.69
C ASN A 58 2.49 -16.74 -10.07
N ASN A 59 1.51 -15.84 -10.22
CA ASN A 59 1.25 -15.15 -11.48
C ASN A 59 1.84 -13.73 -11.44
N PRO A 60 2.85 -13.42 -12.29
CA PRO A 60 3.49 -12.10 -12.33
C PRO A 60 2.52 -10.93 -12.60
N ARG A 61 1.42 -11.18 -13.33
CA ARG A 61 0.40 -10.16 -13.59
C ARG A 61 -0.39 -9.81 -12.33
N ILE A 62 -0.63 -10.79 -11.47
CA ILE A 62 -1.32 -10.56 -10.19
C ILE A 62 -0.38 -9.79 -9.25
N ASN A 63 0.90 -10.18 -9.17
CA ASN A 63 1.90 -9.45 -8.38
C ASN A 63 2.00 -7.99 -8.81
N ARG A 64 2.11 -7.73 -10.11
CA ARG A 64 2.13 -6.38 -10.65
C ARG A 64 0.87 -5.58 -10.29
N LEU A 65 -0.31 -6.20 -10.38
CA LEU A 65 -1.55 -5.55 -9.97
C LEU A 65 -1.55 -5.22 -8.47
N MET A 66 -1.03 -6.10 -7.62
CA MET A 66 -0.93 -5.84 -6.18
C MET A 66 0.10 -4.75 -5.86
N ALA A 67 1.25 -4.72 -6.54
CA ALA A 67 2.23 -3.63 -6.43
C ALA A 67 1.62 -2.27 -6.83
N MET A 68 0.74 -2.24 -7.84
CA MET A 68 0.03 -1.03 -8.25
C MET A 68 -0.97 -0.50 -7.21
N THR A 69 -1.22 -1.22 -6.12
CA THR A 69 -1.97 -0.65 -4.99
C THR A 69 -1.20 0.50 -4.30
N MET A 70 0.12 0.63 -4.53
CA MET A 70 0.89 1.83 -4.20
C MET A 70 0.33 3.08 -4.90
N ASP A 71 -0.04 2.94 -6.18
CA ASP A 71 -0.55 4.05 -6.98
C ASP A 71 -1.94 4.50 -6.49
N LEU A 72 -2.74 3.58 -5.96
CA LEU A 72 -4.01 3.90 -5.30
C LEU A 72 -3.81 4.82 -4.08
N LEU A 73 -2.69 4.69 -3.38
CA LEU A 73 -2.34 5.51 -2.21
C LEU A 73 -1.75 6.88 -2.60
N GLY A 74 -1.59 7.16 -3.90
CA GLY A 74 -0.98 8.40 -4.40
C GLY A 74 0.54 8.38 -4.46
N ALA A 75 1.18 7.23 -4.21
CA ALA A 75 2.60 7.00 -4.45
C ALA A 75 2.84 6.39 -5.84
N SER A 76 4.07 5.96 -6.16
CA SER A 76 4.38 5.38 -7.46
C SER A 76 4.99 3.99 -7.32
N SER A 77 4.27 2.98 -7.80
CA SER A 77 4.76 1.59 -7.84
C SER A 77 6.02 1.47 -8.70
N TYR A 78 6.14 2.28 -9.76
CA TYR A 78 7.33 2.35 -10.60
C TYR A 78 8.56 2.87 -9.84
N VAL A 79 8.41 3.97 -9.10
CA VAL A 79 9.52 4.53 -8.31
C VAL A 79 9.93 3.57 -7.21
N TRP A 80 8.96 2.95 -6.53
CA TRP A 80 9.21 1.96 -5.49
C TRP A 80 9.99 0.76 -6.03
N HIS A 81 9.63 0.23 -7.21
CA HIS A 81 10.39 -0.85 -7.85
C HIS A 81 11.87 -0.50 -8.05
N TRP A 82 12.17 0.70 -8.56
CA TRP A 82 13.57 1.08 -8.79
C TRP A 82 14.32 1.38 -7.49
N LYS A 83 13.69 2.06 -6.54
CA LYS A 83 14.32 2.41 -5.26
C LYS A 83 14.50 1.19 -4.37
N HIS A 84 13.41 0.50 -4.08
CA HIS A 84 13.39 -0.61 -3.13
C HIS A 84 13.86 -1.92 -3.79
N ASP A 85 13.14 -2.44 -4.79
CA ASP A 85 13.44 -3.78 -5.35
C ASP A 85 14.80 -3.86 -6.03
N VAL A 86 15.16 -2.86 -6.82
CA VAL A 86 16.40 -2.89 -7.61
C VAL A 86 17.56 -2.34 -6.80
N THR A 87 17.44 -1.12 -6.27
CA THR A 87 18.59 -0.42 -5.69
C THR A 87 18.89 -0.88 -4.27
N HIS A 88 17.91 -0.82 -3.36
CA HIS A 88 18.08 -1.22 -1.96
C HIS A 88 18.46 -2.69 -1.81
N HIS A 89 17.75 -3.63 -2.48
CA HIS A 89 18.10 -5.05 -2.38
C HIS A 89 19.43 -5.44 -3.04
N THR A 90 19.97 -4.62 -3.95
CA THR A 90 21.30 -4.85 -4.54
C THR A 90 22.44 -4.20 -3.74
N TYR A 91 22.21 -3.02 -3.18
CA TYR A 91 23.23 -2.16 -2.55
C TYR A 91 22.87 -1.75 -1.12
N VAL A 92 22.25 -2.66 -0.37
CA VAL A 92 21.66 -2.40 0.94
C VAL A 92 22.63 -1.65 1.87
N ASN A 93 22.21 -0.49 2.38
CA ASN A 93 22.97 0.36 3.29
C ASN A 93 24.34 0.85 2.77
N ILE A 94 24.56 0.87 1.45
CA ILE A 94 25.75 1.48 0.85
C ILE A 94 25.46 2.95 0.55
N THR A 95 26.12 3.85 1.29
CA THR A 95 25.97 5.30 1.14
C THR A 95 26.16 5.76 -0.30
N GLY A 96 25.23 6.54 -0.81
CA GLY A 96 25.26 7.09 -2.18
C GLY A 96 24.82 6.12 -3.27
N HIS A 97 24.55 4.85 -2.91
CA HIS A 97 23.95 3.85 -3.80
C HIS A 97 22.52 3.54 -3.38
N ASP A 98 22.30 3.26 -2.10
CA ASP A 98 20.96 3.06 -1.54
C ASP A 98 20.25 4.40 -1.35
N VAL A 99 19.09 4.56 -1.98
CA VAL A 99 18.29 5.80 -2.00
C VAL A 99 16.91 5.62 -1.39
N ASP A 100 16.67 4.46 -0.79
CA ASP A 100 15.50 4.17 0.04
C ASP A 100 15.68 4.76 1.44
#